data_AF-A0A227JAM8-F1
#
_entry.id   AF-A0A227JAM8-F1
#
_cell.length_a   1.000
_cell.length_b   1.000
_cell.length_c   1.000
_cell.angle_alpha   90.00
_cell.angle_beta   90.00
_cell.angle_gamma   90.00
#
_symmetry.space_group_name_H-M   'P 1'
#
loop_
_entity.id
_entity.type
_entity.pdbx_description
1 polymer ?
#
loop_
_entity_poly.entity_id
_entity_poly.type
_entity_poly.pdbx_seq_one_letter_code
_entity_poly.pdbx_strand_id
1 'polypeptide(L)'
;LTGREPDDNPVKDFFDFFHNRYTSLLYRVWKKYRYHVQYQSGATDAFSGRMLHLAGLSGVMQDCGVAELDRAKVLSYVNQLSTRTRSPKLISGIVSHYFSLPSVRIEEWVYRRVEIADSQRNKLNRANCILGQSFHLGQSIADLNGKFNLCID
;
A
#
# COMPACT_ATOMS: atom_id res chain seq x y z
N LEU A 1 -3.04 59.54 -26.59
CA LEU A 1 -2.98 58.17 -27.15
C LEU A 1 -4.28 57.45 -26.80
N THR A 2 -5.39 58.04 -27.24
CA THR A 2 -6.77 57.67 -26.88
C THR A 2 -7.55 57.74 -28.18
N GLY A 3 -7.80 56.59 -28.80
CA GLY A 3 -8.50 56.51 -30.09
C GLY A 3 -8.14 55.32 -30.99
N ARG A 4 -7.87 54.14 -30.44
CA ARG A 4 -7.87 52.90 -31.24
C ARG A 4 -9.01 52.01 -30.75
N GLU A 5 -9.77 51.47 -31.70
CA GLU A 5 -10.87 50.56 -31.43
C GLU A 5 -10.39 49.37 -30.58
N PRO A 6 -11.24 48.84 -29.69
CA PRO A 6 -10.84 47.86 -28.67
C PRO A 6 -10.30 46.54 -29.24
N ASP A 7 -10.52 46.28 -30.52
CA ASP A 7 -10.13 45.05 -31.22
C ASP A 7 -8.75 45.12 -31.91
N ASP A 8 -8.06 46.28 -31.90
CA ASP A 8 -6.79 46.44 -32.63
C ASP A 8 -5.71 47.14 -31.77
N ASN A 9 -5.52 46.60 -30.56
CA ASN A 9 -4.45 47.03 -29.66
C ASN A 9 -3.35 45.96 -29.59
N PRO A 10 -2.28 46.06 -30.41
CA PRO A 10 -1.23 45.04 -30.47
C PRO A 10 -0.46 44.88 -29.14
N VAL A 11 -0.49 45.89 -28.28
CA VAL A 11 0.10 45.81 -26.94
C VAL A 11 -0.72 44.90 -26.04
N LYS A 12 -2.06 44.95 -26.15
CA LYS A 12 -2.97 44.07 -25.41
C LYS A 12 -2.77 42.62 -25.85
N ASP A 13 -2.73 42.35 -27.16
CA ASP A 13 -2.54 41.00 -27.69
C ASP A 13 -1.19 40.39 -27.26
N PHE A 14 -0.13 41.20 -27.23
CA PHE A 14 1.17 40.77 -26.70
C PHE A 14 1.07 40.40 -25.21
N PHE A 15 0.44 41.23 -24.38
CA PHE A 15 0.26 40.93 -22.96
C PHE A 15 -0.69 39.76 -22.72
N ASP A 16 -1.71 39.57 -23.54
CA ASP A 16 -2.67 38.47 -23.43
C ASP A 16 -1.99 37.10 -23.63
N PHE A 17 -0.98 37.02 -24.50
CA PHE A 17 -0.15 35.81 -24.64
C PHE A 17 0.54 35.42 -23.31
N PHE A 18 1.16 36.38 -22.63
CA PHE A 18 1.82 36.14 -21.34
C PHE A 18 0.79 35.86 -20.23
N HIS A 19 -0.31 36.62 -20.18
CA HIS A 19 -1.35 36.44 -19.17
C HIS A 19 -2.04 35.09 -19.30
N ASN A 20 -2.30 34.62 -20.53
CA ASN A 20 -2.87 33.30 -20.77
C ASN A 20 -1.94 32.19 -20.24
N ARG A 21 -0.66 32.25 -20.59
CA ARG A 21 0.34 31.27 -20.10
C ARG A 21 0.51 31.34 -18.58
N TYR A 22 0.59 32.54 -18.01
CA TYR A 22 0.72 32.75 -16.57
C TYR A 22 -0.48 32.15 -15.81
N THR A 23 -1.69 32.46 -16.24
CA THR A 23 -2.93 31.95 -15.64
C THR A 23 -3.02 30.43 -15.74
N SER A 24 -2.64 29.86 -16.89
CA SER A 24 -2.57 28.41 -17.09
C SER A 24 -1.58 27.72 -16.13
N LEU A 25 -0.38 28.30 -15.96
CA LEU A 25 0.62 27.79 -15.03
C LEU A 25 0.14 27.90 -13.57
N LEU A 26 -0.48 29.03 -13.21
CA LEU A 26 -1.03 29.25 -11.88
C LEU A 26 -2.12 28.22 -11.56
N TYR A 27 -3.02 27.95 -12.52
CA TYR A 27 -4.03 26.90 -12.39
C TYR A 27 -3.41 25.50 -12.27
N ARG A 28 -2.37 25.17 -13.05
CA ARG A 28 -1.66 23.88 -12.95
C ARG A 28 -1.01 23.70 -11.59
N VAL A 29 -0.36 24.72 -11.04
CA VAL A 29 0.23 24.71 -9.70
C VAL A 29 -0.87 24.57 -8.65
N TRP A 30 -1.95 25.34 -8.76
CA TRP A 30 -3.11 25.27 -7.87
C TRP A 30 -3.73 23.86 -7.84
N LYS A 31 -3.88 23.22 -9.00
CA LYS A 31 -4.37 21.85 -9.13
C LYS A 31 -3.37 20.85 -8.58
N LYS A 32 -2.05 21.04 -8.79
CA LYS A 32 -0.97 20.12 -8.40
C LYS A 32 -1.01 19.70 -6.92
N TYR A 33 -1.38 20.61 -6.02
CA TYR A 33 -1.39 20.38 -4.57
C TYR A 33 -2.76 20.04 -4.00
N ARG A 34 -3.81 19.97 -4.84
CA ARG A 34 -5.17 19.63 -4.41
C ARG A 34 -5.55 18.22 -4.83
N TYR A 35 -5.22 17.27 -3.97
CA TYR A 35 -5.46 15.85 -4.23
C TYR A 35 -6.93 15.53 -4.57
N HIS A 36 -7.89 16.07 -3.82
CA HIS A 36 -9.32 15.86 -4.07
C HIS A 36 -9.78 16.31 -5.47
N VAL A 37 -9.05 17.23 -6.13
CA VAL A 37 -9.33 17.69 -7.50
C VAL A 37 -8.66 16.80 -8.56
N GLN A 38 -7.57 16.13 -8.20
CA GLN A 38 -6.85 15.23 -9.12
C GLN A 38 -7.34 13.80 -9.06
N TYR A 39 -8.00 13.42 -7.97
CA TYR A 39 -8.48 12.06 -7.77
C TYR A 39 -9.38 11.64 -8.94
N GLN A 40 -9.07 10.47 -9.50
CA GLN A 40 -9.87 9.83 -10.52
C GLN A 40 -10.50 8.57 -9.92
N SER A 41 -11.74 8.29 -10.34
CA SER A 41 -12.45 7.09 -9.88
C SER A 41 -11.60 5.83 -10.09
N GLY A 42 -11.58 4.95 -9.09
CA GLY A 42 -10.74 3.74 -9.12
C GLY A 42 -9.25 3.99 -8.84
N ALA A 43 -8.86 5.16 -8.34
CA ALA A 43 -7.46 5.46 -7.98
C ALA A 43 -6.48 5.22 -9.16
N THR A 44 -6.92 5.60 -10.36
CA THR A 44 -6.14 5.52 -11.61
C THR A 44 -5.21 6.71 -11.79
N ASP A 45 -5.33 7.73 -10.95
CA ASP A 45 -4.49 8.92 -11.02
C ASP A 45 -3.04 8.63 -10.55
N ALA A 46 -2.11 9.44 -11.07
CA ALA A 46 -0.70 9.26 -10.79
C ALA A 46 -0.33 9.48 -9.31
N PHE A 47 -1.11 10.26 -8.56
CA PHE A 47 -0.83 10.49 -7.14
C PHE A 47 -1.23 9.27 -6.29
N SER A 48 -2.43 8.73 -6.50
CA SER A 48 -2.89 7.49 -5.90
C SER A 48 -1.95 6.33 -6.20
N GLY A 49 -1.47 6.25 -7.44
CA GLY A 49 -0.40 5.33 -7.83
C GLY A 49 0.84 5.48 -6.96
N ARG A 50 1.37 6.70 -6.78
CA ARG A 50 2.54 6.94 -5.91
C ARG A 50 2.28 6.60 -4.44
N MET A 51 1.09 6.85 -3.91
CA MET A 51 0.74 6.48 -2.54
C MET A 51 0.75 4.96 -2.34
N LEU A 52 0.22 4.20 -3.30
CA LEU A 52 0.27 2.73 -3.26
C LEU A 52 1.71 2.21 -3.37
N HIS A 53 2.58 2.85 -4.17
CA HIS A 53 4.00 2.54 -4.20
C HIS A 53 4.68 2.80 -2.84
N LEU A 54 4.37 3.93 -2.20
CA LEU A 54 4.93 4.28 -0.90
C LEU A 54 4.57 3.26 0.18
N ALA A 55 3.35 2.72 0.13
CA ALA A 55 2.92 1.66 1.02
C ALA A 55 3.50 0.27 0.70
N GLY A 56 4.32 0.15 -0.36
CA GLY A 56 4.86 -1.14 -0.81
C GLY A 56 3.85 -2.04 -1.50
N LEU A 57 2.69 -1.50 -1.90
CA LEU A 57 1.57 -2.25 -2.47
C LEU A 57 1.59 -2.29 -4.00
N SER A 58 2.51 -1.58 -4.66
CA SER A 58 2.49 -1.52 -6.14
C SER A 58 2.80 -2.84 -6.82
N GLY A 59 3.76 -3.61 -6.30
CA GLY A 59 4.06 -4.95 -6.83
C GLY A 59 2.87 -5.88 -6.66
N VAL A 60 2.22 -5.85 -5.49
CA VAL A 60 1.00 -6.62 -5.22
C VAL A 60 -0.12 -6.26 -6.19
N MET A 61 -0.32 -4.97 -6.49
CA MET A 61 -1.35 -4.52 -7.42
C MET A 61 -1.04 -4.84 -8.91
N GLN A 62 0.23 -5.09 -9.26
CA GLN A 62 0.65 -5.44 -10.62
C GLN A 62 0.73 -6.96 -10.83
N ASP A 63 1.22 -7.69 -9.82
CA ASP A 63 1.40 -9.14 -9.85
C ASP A 63 0.10 -9.91 -9.55
N CYS A 64 -0.87 -9.28 -8.87
CA CYS A 64 -2.20 -9.85 -8.68
C CYS A 64 -3.03 -9.83 -9.98
N GLY A 65 -2.65 -10.64 -10.96
CA GLY A 65 -3.55 -11.09 -12.02
C GLY A 65 -4.66 -12.04 -11.52
N VAL A 66 -4.72 -12.31 -10.21
CA VAL A 66 -5.57 -13.34 -9.58
C VAL A 66 -6.62 -12.76 -8.61
N ALA A 67 -6.49 -11.49 -8.20
CA ALA A 67 -7.46 -10.83 -7.34
C ALA A 67 -7.66 -9.39 -7.81
N GLU A 68 -8.84 -9.07 -8.33
CA GLU A 68 -9.28 -7.70 -8.63
C GLU A 68 -9.47 -6.92 -7.32
N LEU A 69 -8.36 -6.55 -6.69
CA LEU A 69 -8.41 -5.69 -5.52
C LEU A 69 -8.78 -4.27 -5.98
N ASP A 70 -9.92 -3.77 -5.49
CA ASP A 70 -10.33 -2.39 -5.68
C ASP A 70 -9.27 -1.45 -5.08
N ARG A 71 -8.53 -0.79 -5.97
CA ARG A 71 -7.45 0.16 -5.66
C ARG A 71 -7.93 1.32 -4.80
N ALA A 72 -9.16 1.79 -5.03
CA ALA A 72 -9.73 2.91 -4.28
C ALA A 72 -9.98 2.51 -2.82
N LYS A 73 -10.54 1.31 -2.60
CA LYS A 73 -10.70 0.74 -1.25
C LYS A 73 -9.35 0.53 -0.57
N VAL A 74 -8.38 -0.08 -1.24
CA VAL A 74 -7.03 -0.30 -0.67
C VAL A 74 -6.37 1.02 -0.29
N LEU A 75 -6.51 2.05 -1.12
CA LEU A 75 -5.95 3.38 -0.85
C LEU A 75 -6.50 4.00 0.43
N SER A 76 -7.75 3.73 0.82
CA SER A 76 -8.32 4.21 2.08
C SER A 76 -7.57 3.67 3.32
N TYR A 77 -6.96 2.49 3.18
CA TYR A 77 -6.15 1.85 4.24
C TYR A 77 -4.67 2.13 4.11
N VAL A 78 -4.22 2.96 3.17
CA VAL A 78 -2.78 3.12 2.86
C VAL A 78 -1.94 3.48 4.09
N ASN A 79 -2.49 4.29 5.01
CA ASN A 79 -1.82 4.64 6.26
C ASN A 79 -1.67 3.42 7.18
N GLN A 80 -2.78 2.69 7.42
CA GLN A 80 -2.79 1.49 8.27
C GLN A 80 -1.92 0.37 7.67
N LEU A 81 -1.91 0.25 6.34
CA LEU A 81 -1.09 -0.69 5.60
C LEU A 81 0.37 -0.26 5.51
N SER A 82 0.69 1.03 5.66
CA SER A 82 2.09 1.49 5.71
C SER A 82 2.76 1.23 7.06
N THR A 83 1.99 1.02 8.14
CA THR A 83 2.55 0.77 9.48
C THR A 83 3.26 -0.58 9.56
N ARG A 84 4.40 -0.66 10.25
CA ARG A 84 5.11 -1.95 10.43
C ARG A 84 4.40 -2.91 11.38
N THR A 85 3.70 -2.37 12.37
CA THR A 85 2.99 -3.16 13.37
C THR A 85 1.61 -3.57 12.84
N ARG A 86 1.33 -4.87 12.82
CA ARG A 86 0.05 -5.43 12.40
C ARG A 86 -0.67 -5.99 13.60
N SER A 87 -1.55 -5.21 14.22
CA SER A 87 -2.36 -5.73 15.32
C SER A 87 -3.50 -6.61 14.78
N PRO A 88 -3.93 -7.63 15.54
CA PRO A 88 -5.02 -8.50 15.14
C PRO A 88 -6.30 -7.71 14.82
N LYS A 89 -6.61 -6.71 15.65
CA LYS A 89 -7.78 -5.83 15.48
C LYS A 89 -7.71 -5.00 14.19
N LEU A 90 -6.52 -4.57 13.79
CA LEU A 90 -6.32 -3.82 12.54
C LEU A 90 -6.56 -4.74 11.34
N ILE A 91 -5.94 -5.93 11.32
CA ILE A 91 -6.13 -6.86 10.20
C ILE A 91 -7.59 -7.29 10.11
N SER A 92 -8.21 -7.68 11.23
CA SER A 92 -9.60 -8.13 11.23
C SER A 92 -10.56 -7.01 10.81
N GLY A 93 -10.32 -5.77 11.24
CA GLY A 93 -11.10 -4.60 10.83
C GLY A 93 -10.96 -4.28 9.34
N ILE A 94 -9.75 -4.36 8.79
CA ILE A 94 -9.51 -4.17 7.34
C ILE A 94 -10.24 -5.26 6.55
N VAL A 95 -10.09 -6.53 6.92
CA VAL A 95 -10.70 -7.65 6.21
C VAL A 95 -12.23 -7.58 6.29
N SER A 96 -12.80 -7.34 7.48
CA SER A 96 -14.24 -7.18 7.66
C SER A 96 -14.80 -6.04 6.82
N HIS A 97 -14.19 -4.85 6.87
CA HIS A 97 -14.71 -3.71 6.12
C HIS A 97 -14.49 -3.85 4.60
N TYR A 98 -13.33 -4.34 4.16
CA TYR A 98 -13.00 -4.44 2.74
C TYR A 98 -13.96 -5.39 2.00
N PHE A 99 -14.23 -6.56 2.60
CA PHE A 99 -15.12 -7.59 2.05
C PHE A 99 -16.57 -7.47 2.54
N SER A 100 -16.89 -6.45 3.35
CA SER A 100 -18.22 -6.25 3.93
C SER A 100 -18.74 -7.47 4.71
N LEU A 101 -17.86 -8.09 5.50
CA LEU A 101 -18.17 -9.25 6.35
C LEU A 101 -18.65 -8.78 7.73
N PRO A 102 -19.65 -9.46 8.34
CA PRO A 102 -20.27 -9.03 9.59
C PRO A 102 -19.34 -9.19 10.81
N SER A 103 -18.58 -10.28 10.88
CA SER A 103 -17.63 -10.55 11.96
C SER A 103 -16.37 -11.19 11.38
N VAL A 104 -15.22 -10.64 11.74
CA VAL A 104 -13.92 -11.24 11.48
C VAL A 104 -13.10 -11.18 12.76
N ARG A 105 -12.56 -12.31 13.18
CA ARG A 105 -11.68 -12.42 14.33
C ARG A 105 -10.37 -13.10 13.95
N ILE A 106 -9.30 -12.72 14.63
CA ILE A 106 -8.02 -13.41 14.53
C ILE A 106 -7.80 -14.22 15.80
N GLU A 107 -7.51 -15.50 15.60
CA GLU A 107 -7.02 -16.40 16.63
C GLU A 107 -5.49 -16.40 16.57
N GLU A 108 -4.87 -15.81 17.58
CA GLU A 108 -3.41 -15.73 17.71
C GLU A 108 -2.85 -17.01 18.36
N TRP A 109 -1.54 -17.22 18.21
CA TRP A 109 -0.80 -18.30 18.87
C TRP A 109 -1.26 -19.71 18.48
N VAL A 110 -1.48 -19.93 17.18
CA VAL A 110 -1.97 -21.22 16.68
C VAL A 110 -0.83 -22.22 16.61
N TYR A 111 -0.96 -23.30 17.37
CA TYR A 111 0.03 -24.38 17.38
C TYR A 111 0.20 -25.00 15.99
N ARG A 112 1.45 -25.16 15.57
CA ARG A 112 1.83 -25.96 14.40
C ARG A 112 3.11 -26.73 14.68
N ARG A 113 3.28 -27.87 14.00
CA ARG A 113 4.59 -28.53 13.89
C ARG A 113 5.25 -28.10 12.60
N VAL A 114 6.50 -27.66 12.68
CA VAL A 114 7.31 -27.22 11.54
C VAL A 114 8.45 -28.20 11.37
N GLU A 115 8.61 -28.72 10.15
CA GLU A 115 9.77 -29.51 9.78
C GLU A 115 11.05 -28.67 9.91
N ILE A 116 12.05 -29.22 10.60
CA ILE A 116 13.36 -28.61 10.71
C ILE A 116 14.04 -28.77 9.36
N ALA A 117 14.44 -27.65 8.75
CA ALA A 117 15.15 -27.66 7.48
C ALA A 117 16.42 -28.53 7.56
N ASP A 118 16.77 -29.21 6.48
CA ASP A 118 17.90 -30.15 6.47
C ASP A 118 19.24 -29.53 6.88
N SER A 119 19.42 -28.24 6.60
CA SER A 119 20.59 -27.46 7.02
C SER A 119 20.66 -27.21 8.53
N GLN A 120 19.52 -27.24 9.23
CA GLN A 120 19.38 -26.99 10.67
C GLN A 120 19.25 -28.28 11.49
N ARG A 121 19.12 -29.43 10.83
CA ARG A 121 19.06 -30.73 11.51
C ARG A 121 20.39 -31.04 12.19
N ASN A 122 20.30 -31.58 13.41
CA ASN A 122 21.46 -32.06 14.14
C ASN A 122 22.14 -33.22 13.40
N LYS A 123 23.47 -33.15 13.29
CA LYS A 123 24.31 -34.27 12.88
C LYS A 123 25.38 -34.46 13.93
N LEU A 124 25.23 -35.49 14.77
CA LEU A 124 26.14 -35.76 15.87
C LEU A 124 27.61 -35.68 15.44
N ASN A 125 28.39 -34.91 16.20
CA ASN A 125 29.82 -34.66 15.94
C ASN A 125 30.13 -34.07 14.54
N ARG A 126 29.15 -33.42 13.90
CA ARG A 126 29.33 -32.78 12.59
C ARG A 126 28.73 -31.38 12.52
N ALA A 127 27.44 -31.24 12.80
CA ALA A 127 26.72 -29.97 12.61
C ALA A 127 25.56 -29.81 13.59
N ASN A 128 25.22 -28.56 13.92
CA ASN A 128 24.07 -28.18 14.76
C ASN A 128 24.05 -28.92 16.11
N CYS A 129 25.22 -29.07 16.74
CA CYS A 129 25.44 -29.86 17.96
C CYS A 129 25.70 -29.03 19.22
N ILE A 130 25.57 -27.69 19.16
CA ILE A 130 25.88 -26.82 20.29
C ILE A 130 24.61 -26.55 21.09
N LEU A 131 24.59 -27.03 22.34
CA LEU A 131 23.48 -26.83 23.26
C LEU A 131 23.24 -25.33 23.49
N GLY A 132 21.96 -24.92 23.51
CA GLY A 132 21.57 -23.52 23.70
C GLY A 132 21.77 -22.62 22.47
N GLN A 133 22.32 -23.15 21.36
CA GLN A 133 22.52 -22.39 20.13
C GLN A 133 21.85 -23.05 18.92
N SER A 134 22.26 -24.28 18.59
CA SER A 134 21.86 -24.94 17.34
C SER A 134 21.36 -26.37 17.51
N PHE A 135 21.42 -26.90 18.74
CA PHE A 135 20.99 -28.25 19.03
C PHE A 135 19.45 -28.38 19.01
N HIS A 136 18.93 -28.96 17.93
CA HIS A 136 17.52 -29.36 17.81
C HIS A 136 17.40 -30.88 17.67
N LEU A 137 16.43 -31.47 18.36
CA LEU A 137 16.16 -32.90 18.35
C LEU A 137 14.98 -33.25 17.44
N GLY A 138 15.10 -34.36 16.72
CA GLY A 138 14.05 -34.89 15.85
C GLY A 138 13.97 -34.20 14.49
N GLN A 139 12.85 -34.43 13.79
CA GLN A 139 12.61 -33.91 12.44
C GLN A 139 11.74 -32.64 12.42
N SER A 140 11.00 -32.35 13.49
CA SER A 140 10.11 -31.19 13.56
C SER A 140 10.02 -30.59 14.96
N ILE A 141 9.76 -29.29 15.02
CA ILE A 141 9.64 -28.48 16.24
C ILE A 141 8.23 -27.90 16.37
N ALA A 142 7.79 -27.68 17.61
CA ALA A 142 6.58 -26.92 17.91
C ALA A 142 6.79 -25.43 17.64
N ASP A 143 5.85 -24.78 16.97
CA ASP A 143 5.83 -23.36 16.70
C ASP A 143 4.45 -22.78 17.04
N LEU A 144 4.45 -21.62 17.70
CA LEU A 144 3.28 -20.83 18.08
C LEU A 144 3.35 -19.40 17.55
N ASN A 145 4.47 -18.99 16.96
CA ASN A 145 4.73 -17.60 16.60
C ASN A 145 4.46 -17.34 15.11
N GLY A 146 4.60 -18.36 14.27
CA GLY A 146 4.52 -18.24 12.81
C GLY A 146 3.13 -18.39 12.20
N LYS A 147 2.07 -18.55 12.99
CA LYS A 147 0.72 -18.80 12.47
C LYS A 147 -0.38 -18.17 13.33
N PHE A 148 -1.38 -17.65 12.64
CA PHE A 148 -2.67 -17.25 13.20
C PHE A 148 -3.78 -17.79 12.29
N ASN A 149 -4.98 -17.95 12.82
CA ASN A 149 -6.16 -18.27 12.02
C ASN A 149 -7.02 -17.01 11.87
N LEU A 150 -7.67 -16.88 10.71
CA LEU A 150 -8.66 -15.84 10.46
C LEU A 150 -10.04 -16.51 10.46
N CYS A 151 -10.84 -16.21 11.47
CA CYS A 151 -12.18 -16.73 11.66
C CYS A 151 -13.19 -15.73 11.09
N ILE A 152 -14.09 -16.23 10.24
CA ILE A 152 -15.17 -15.46 9.61
C ILE A 152 -16.46 -16.10 10.09
N ASP A 153 -17.30 -15.35 10.78
CA ASP A 153 -18.62 -15.80 11.26
C ASP A 153 -19.75 -15.23 10.38
#